data_AF-A0A2G0XBB9-F1
#
_entry.id   AF-A0A2G0XBB9-F1
#
_cell.length_a   1.000
_cell.length_b   1.000
_cell.length_c   1.000
_cell.angle_alpha   90.00
_cell.angle_beta   90.00
_cell.angle_gamma   90.00
#
_symmetry.space_group_name_H-M   'P 1'
#
loop_
_entity.id
_entity.type
_entity.pdbx_description
1 polymer ?
#
loop_
_entity_poly.entity_id
_entity_poly.type
_entity_poly.pdbx_seq_one_letter_code
_entity_poly.pdbx_strand_id
1 'polypeptide(L)'
;MRTSLMPLAFLAIFTSISLPAHAETQNDRGIHCAAYYELLSVAGDQLDISRKQSSRAFYALLVHAGDTPKAQDDVAQKLVDLRKEIPGPMTPAGTAKLREKYDAECRVLLKAAWCEAYKDPGACGA
;
A
#
# COMPACT_ATOMS: atom_id res chain seq x y z
N MET A 1 7.31 -58.09 -39.84
CA MET A 1 8.23 -57.16 -39.16
C MET A 1 7.42 -56.09 -38.46
N ARG A 2 7.83 -55.77 -37.24
CA ARG A 2 7.14 -55.01 -36.21
C ARG A 2 7.75 -53.61 -36.19
N THR A 3 6.96 -52.56 -36.35
CA THR A 3 7.20 -51.25 -35.72
C THR A 3 5.89 -50.48 -35.62
N SER A 4 5.45 -50.37 -34.37
CA SER A 4 4.39 -49.52 -33.85
C SER A 4 4.78 -48.04 -33.98
N LEU A 5 3.82 -47.17 -34.33
CA LEU A 5 3.93 -45.73 -34.07
C LEU A 5 2.54 -45.19 -33.71
N MET A 6 2.25 -45.14 -32.40
CA MET A 6 1.13 -44.37 -31.86
C MET A 6 1.53 -42.89 -31.84
N PRO A 7 0.68 -41.94 -32.29
CA PRO A 7 0.87 -40.55 -31.94
C PRO A 7 0.32 -40.32 -30.53
N LEU A 8 1.18 -39.82 -29.67
CA LEU A 8 0.91 -39.43 -28.30
C LEU A 8 -0.27 -38.45 -28.24
N ALA A 9 -1.25 -38.77 -27.40
CA ALA A 9 -2.19 -37.81 -26.85
C ALA A 9 -1.43 -36.89 -25.89
N PHE A 10 -1.17 -35.66 -26.32
CA PHE A 10 -0.69 -34.59 -25.46
C PHE A 10 -1.66 -33.41 -25.59
N LEU A 11 -1.81 -32.70 -24.45
CA LEU A 11 -2.47 -31.39 -24.26
C LEU A 11 -3.97 -31.48 -23.93
N ALA A 12 -4.49 -30.87 -22.87
CA ALA A 12 -3.89 -30.10 -21.80
C ALA A 12 -4.89 -30.14 -20.63
N ILE A 13 -4.46 -30.60 -19.45
CA ILE A 13 -5.24 -30.41 -18.23
C ILE A 13 -5.08 -28.93 -17.88
N PHE A 14 -6.05 -28.10 -18.30
CA PHE A 14 -6.22 -26.77 -17.72
C PHE A 14 -6.69 -26.98 -16.28
N THR A 15 -5.74 -27.19 -15.38
CA THR A 15 -5.98 -26.99 -13.95
C THR A 15 -6.26 -25.50 -13.77
N SER A 16 -7.54 -25.14 -13.76
CA SER A 16 -8.02 -23.84 -13.32
C SER A 16 -7.65 -23.69 -11.85
N ILE A 17 -6.43 -23.27 -11.57
CA ILE A 17 -6.04 -22.87 -10.22
C ILE A 17 -6.72 -21.52 -10.01
N SER A 18 -7.92 -21.56 -9.44
CA SER A 18 -8.58 -20.37 -8.89
C SER A 18 -7.76 -19.93 -7.67
N LEU A 19 -6.65 -19.22 -7.90
CA LEU A 19 -6.06 -18.36 -6.89
C LEU A 19 -6.83 -17.05 -6.94
N PRO A 20 -7.67 -16.69 -5.95
CA PRO A 20 -7.84 -15.30 -5.60
C PRO A 20 -6.61 -14.88 -4.78
N ALA A 21 -5.41 -15.03 -5.36
CA ALA A 21 -4.27 -14.28 -4.87
C ALA A 21 -4.51 -12.87 -5.38
N HIS A 22 -5.01 -12.01 -4.50
CA HIS A 22 -5.13 -10.58 -4.75
C HIS A 22 -3.77 -10.11 -5.26
N ALA A 23 -3.62 -9.94 -6.57
CA ALA A 23 -2.46 -9.30 -7.14
C ALA A 23 -2.58 -7.85 -6.68
N GLU A 24 -1.94 -7.54 -5.55
CA GLU A 24 -2.01 -6.23 -4.93
C GLU A 24 -1.52 -5.19 -5.94
N THR A 25 -2.46 -4.40 -6.45
CA THR A 25 -2.14 -3.41 -7.47
C THR A 25 -1.25 -2.33 -6.84
N GLN A 26 -0.42 -1.67 -7.64
CA GLN A 26 0.35 -0.51 -7.17
C GLN A 26 -0.57 0.57 -6.54
N ASN A 27 -1.81 0.67 -7.03
CA ASN A 27 -2.81 1.56 -6.47
C ASN A 27 -3.28 1.12 -5.06
N ASP A 28 -3.52 -0.18 -4.83
CA ASP A 28 -3.91 -0.69 -3.50
C ASP A 28 -2.81 -0.43 -2.45
N ARG A 29 -1.54 -0.59 -2.83
CA ARG A 29 -0.39 -0.21 -1.98
C ARG A 29 -0.33 1.28 -1.69
N GLY A 30 -0.59 2.12 -2.69
CA GLY A 30 -0.67 3.58 -2.52
C GLY A 30 -1.77 3.98 -1.53
N ILE A 31 -2.97 3.39 -1.68
CA ILE A 31 -4.11 3.59 -0.77
C ILE A 31 -3.78 3.10 0.65
N HIS A 32 -3.15 1.93 0.79
CA HIS A 32 -2.71 1.42 2.08
C HIS A 32 -1.72 2.39 2.76
N CYS A 33 -0.74 2.89 2.03
CA CYS A 33 0.23 3.84 2.56
C CYS A 33 -0.37 5.22 2.86
N ALA A 34 -1.37 5.66 2.10
CA ALA A 34 -2.13 6.87 2.42
C ALA A 34 -2.83 6.71 3.78
N ALA A 35 -3.53 5.59 3.98
CA ALA A 35 -4.17 5.25 5.25
C ALA A 35 -3.15 5.15 6.40
N TYR A 36 -1.98 4.55 6.16
CA TYR A 36 -0.90 4.45 7.13
C TYR A 36 -0.47 5.83 7.65
N TYR A 37 -0.13 6.75 6.75
CA TYR A 37 0.32 8.09 7.16
C TYR A 37 -0.79 8.92 7.80
N GLU A 38 -2.06 8.71 7.40
CA GLU A 38 -3.17 9.36 8.09
C GLU A 38 -3.32 8.81 9.51
N LEU A 39 -3.18 7.50 9.71
CA LEU A 39 -3.19 6.91 11.04
C LEU A 39 -2.06 7.47 11.93
N LEU A 40 -0.85 7.63 11.39
CA LEU A 40 0.25 8.29 12.11
C LEU A 40 -0.10 9.75 12.46
N SER A 41 -0.78 10.46 11.56
CA SER A 41 -1.23 11.84 11.81
C SER A 41 -2.21 11.91 13.00
N VAL A 42 -3.09 10.92 13.13
CA VAL A 42 -4.03 10.78 14.26
C VAL A 42 -3.28 10.40 15.55
N ALA A 43 -2.28 9.52 15.47
CA ALA A 43 -1.44 9.15 16.61
C ALA A 43 -0.61 10.32 17.18
N GLY A 44 -0.37 11.34 16.37
CA GLY A 44 0.36 12.55 16.74
C GLY A 44 1.82 12.53 16.27
N ASP A 45 2.63 13.41 16.84
CA ASP A 45 4.03 13.53 16.51
C ASP A 45 4.78 12.23 16.83
N GLN A 46 5.47 11.71 15.82
CA GLN A 46 6.40 10.60 15.95
C GLN A 46 7.82 11.13 16.13
N LEU A 47 8.77 10.27 16.50
CA LEU A 47 10.17 10.68 16.74
C LEU A 47 10.85 11.30 15.51
N ASP A 48 10.48 10.87 14.30
CA ASP A 48 11.11 11.21 13.03
C ASP A 48 10.16 11.88 12.03
N ILE A 49 8.88 11.98 12.36
CA ILE A 49 7.88 12.65 11.52
C ILE A 49 6.81 13.35 12.38
N SER A 50 6.63 14.64 12.16
CA SER A 50 5.55 15.39 12.81
C SER A 50 4.18 14.99 12.27
N ARG A 51 3.12 15.15 13.06
CA ARG A 51 1.72 15.00 12.66
C ARG A 51 1.42 15.74 11.36
N LYS A 52 1.92 16.97 11.23
CA LYS A 52 1.74 17.78 10.02
C LYS A 52 2.40 17.16 8.80
N GLN A 53 3.61 16.62 8.95
CA GLN A 53 4.29 15.91 7.87
C GLN A 53 3.57 14.61 7.49
N SER A 54 3.07 13.85 8.47
CA SER A 54 2.27 12.65 8.23
C SER A 54 0.98 12.98 7.45
N SER A 55 0.27 14.04 7.83
CA SER A 55 -0.92 14.48 7.10
C SER A 55 -0.62 14.90 5.65
N ARG A 56 0.52 15.57 5.41
CA ARG A 56 0.98 15.88 4.05
C ARG A 56 1.34 14.62 3.27
N ALA A 57 1.93 13.62 3.93
CA ALA A 57 2.29 12.36 3.30
C ALA A 57 1.04 11.57 2.88
N PHE A 58 0.03 11.51 3.76
CA PHE A 58 -1.29 10.99 3.42
C PHE A 58 -1.85 11.67 2.16
N TYR A 59 -1.89 13.00 2.15
CA TYR A 59 -2.47 13.73 1.03
C TYR A 59 -1.71 13.48 -0.28
N ALA A 60 -0.37 13.44 -0.23
CA ALA A 60 0.44 13.16 -1.41
C ALA A 60 0.10 11.78 -2.01
N LEU A 61 -0.02 10.76 -1.16
CA LEU A 61 -0.35 9.39 -1.59
C LEU A 61 -1.79 9.27 -2.10
N LEU A 62 -2.74 10.00 -1.50
CA LEU A 62 -4.12 10.05 -1.98
C LEU A 62 -4.21 10.69 -3.37
N VAL A 63 -3.49 11.80 -3.60
CA VAL A 63 -3.38 12.45 -4.91
C VAL A 63 -2.76 11.51 -5.93
N HIS A 64 -1.68 10.81 -5.56
CA HIS A 64 -1.03 9.82 -6.43
C HIS A 64 -1.95 8.63 -6.77
N ALA A 65 -2.88 8.28 -5.87
CA ALA A 65 -3.94 7.31 -6.12
C ALA A 65 -5.15 7.89 -6.90
N GLY A 66 -5.08 9.15 -7.30
CA GLY A 66 -6.05 9.85 -8.15
C GLY A 66 -7.08 10.73 -7.43
N ASP A 67 -7.09 10.77 -6.08
CA ASP A 67 -8.02 11.58 -5.25
C ASP A 67 -9.49 11.54 -5.72
N THR A 68 -9.99 10.33 -5.97
CA THR A 68 -11.39 10.10 -6.33
C THR A 68 -12.22 9.78 -5.08
N PRO A 69 -13.56 9.97 -5.09
CA PRO A 69 -14.41 9.54 -3.98
C PRO A 69 -14.19 8.08 -3.59
N LYS A 70 -14.02 7.21 -4.59
CA LYS A 70 -13.70 5.79 -4.36
C LYS A 70 -12.35 5.60 -3.65
N ALA A 71 -11.30 6.33 -4.05
CA ALA A 71 -10.01 6.26 -3.38
C ALA A 71 -10.09 6.71 -1.92
N GLN A 72 -10.88 7.76 -1.63
CA GLN A 72 -11.12 8.22 -0.26
C GLN A 72 -11.85 7.16 0.58
N ASP A 73 -12.89 6.52 0.02
CA ASP A 73 -13.59 5.42 0.67
C ASP A 73 -12.66 4.22 0.94
N ASP A 74 -11.83 3.87 -0.04
CA ASP A 74 -10.87 2.77 0.08
C ASP A 74 -9.81 3.09 1.16
N VAL A 75 -9.32 4.35 1.26
CA VAL A 75 -8.45 4.81 2.37
C VAL A 75 -9.17 4.70 3.72
N ALA A 76 -10.42 5.16 3.82
CA ALA A 76 -11.19 5.09 5.06
C ALA A 76 -11.36 3.64 5.53
N GLN A 77 -11.60 2.71 4.60
CA GLN A 77 -11.67 1.29 4.92
C GLN A 77 -10.32 0.74 5.41
N LYS A 78 -9.21 1.05 4.72
CA LYS A 78 -7.86 0.62 5.15
C LYS A 78 -7.46 1.23 6.50
N LEU A 79 -7.90 2.45 6.82
CA LEU A 79 -7.69 3.07 8.13
C LEU A 79 -8.34 2.25 9.24
N VAL A 80 -9.57 1.79 9.03
CA VAL A 80 -10.27 0.92 9.98
C VAL A 80 -9.54 -0.41 10.14
N ASP A 81 -9.01 -0.97 9.05
CA ASP A 81 -8.28 -2.23 9.09
C ASP A 81 -6.93 -2.09 9.81
N LEU A 82 -6.15 -1.06 9.50
CA LEU A 82 -4.90 -0.74 10.20
C LEU A 82 -5.14 -0.45 11.69
N ARG A 83 -6.25 0.22 12.05
CA ARG A 83 -6.57 0.47 13.46
C ARG A 83 -6.72 -0.82 14.26
N LYS A 84 -7.25 -1.89 13.65
CA LYS A 84 -7.40 -3.19 14.32
C LYS A 84 -6.05 -3.81 14.70
N GLU A 85 -4.96 -3.43 14.03
CA GLU A 85 -3.60 -3.89 14.34
C GLU A 85 -2.99 -3.18 15.57
N ILE A 86 -3.60 -2.09 16.07
CA ILE A 86 -3.09 -1.33 17.22
C ILE A 86 -3.91 -1.63 18.48
N PRO A 87 -3.35 -2.37 19.45
CA PRO A 87 -4.02 -2.58 20.72
C PRO A 87 -3.97 -1.30 21.55
N GLY A 88 -5.14 -0.81 21.96
CA GLY A 88 -5.26 0.31 22.91
C GLY A 88 -5.28 1.70 22.26
N PRO A 89 -4.76 2.73 22.96
CA PRO A 89 -4.92 4.12 22.56
C PRO A 89 -4.05 4.48 21.34
N MET A 90 -4.55 5.41 20.54
CA MET A 90 -3.85 5.91 19.35
C MET A 90 -2.76 6.88 19.77
N THR A 91 -1.54 6.36 19.93
CA THR A 91 -0.36 7.08 20.42
C THR A 91 0.87 6.64 19.63
N PRO A 92 1.97 7.42 19.65
CA PRO A 92 3.20 7.03 18.97
C PRO A 92 3.73 5.66 19.40
N ALA A 93 3.68 5.37 20.71
CA ALA A 93 4.06 4.07 21.26
C ALA A 93 3.14 2.94 20.77
N GLY A 94 1.83 3.18 20.70
CA GLY A 94 0.86 2.22 20.19
C GLY A 94 1.06 1.88 18.71
N THR A 95 1.54 2.83 17.92
CA THR A 95 1.82 2.63 16.48
C THR A 95 3.13 1.90 16.19
N ALA A 96 4.00 1.65 17.18
CA ALA A 96 5.38 1.17 16.94
C ALA A 96 5.47 -0.12 16.08
N LYS A 97 4.62 -1.12 16.33
CA LYS A 97 4.59 -2.35 15.53
C LYS A 97 4.13 -2.11 14.09
N LEU A 98 3.17 -1.20 13.92
CA LEU A 98 2.64 -0.84 12.61
C LEU A 98 3.72 -0.10 11.80
N ARG A 99 4.49 0.74 12.47
CA ARG A 99 5.65 1.43 11.91
C ARG A 99 6.77 0.47 11.47
N GLU A 100 7.12 -0.50 12.30
CA GLU A 100 8.09 -1.55 11.97
C GLU A 100 7.73 -2.29 10.68
N LYS A 101 6.43 -2.51 10.45
CA LYS A 101 5.91 -3.24 9.29
C LYS A 101 5.89 -2.41 8.00
N TYR A 102 5.50 -1.14 8.08
CA TYR A 102 5.13 -0.36 6.88
C TYR A 102 6.04 0.84 6.57
N ASP A 103 6.90 1.29 7.49
CA ASP A 103 7.71 2.50 7.28
C ASP A 103 8.60 2.40 6.02
N ALA A 104 9.24 1.25 5.81
CA ALA A 104 10.15 1.07 4.69
C ALA A 104 9.43 1.13 3.34
N GLU A 105 8.33 0.39 3.20
CA GLU A 105 7.54 0.34 1.97
C GLU A 105 6.88 1.69 1.67
N CYS A 106 6.19 2.26 2.66
CA CYS A 106 5.42 3.48 2.45
C CYS A 106 6.30 4.70 2.22
N ARG A 107 7.53 4.73 2.76
CA ARG A 107 8.50 5.79 2.46
C ARG A 107 8.96 5.78 1.00
N VAL A 108 9.10 4.61 0.39
CA VAL A 108 9.48 4.49 -1.03
C VAL A 108 8.35 5.02 -1.92
N LEU A 109 7.12 4.62 -1.67
CA LEU A 109 5.95 5.10 -2.43
C LEU A 109 5.71 6.60 -2.20
N LEU A 110 5.93 7.08 -0.98
CA LEU A 110 5.80 8.49 -0.64
C LEU A 110 6.74 9.36 -1.49
N LYS A 111 7.98 8.93 -1.74
CA LYS A 111 8.92 9.71 -2.57
C LYS A 111 8.36 9.96 -3.98
N ALA A 112 7.76 8.94 -4.59
CA ALA A 112 7.13 9.09 -5.91
C ALA A 112 5.89 10.01 -5.85
N ALA A 113 5.03 9.82 -4.85
CA ALA A 113 3.80 10.57 -4.67
C ALA A 113 4.02 12.06 -4.35
N TRP A 114 5.08 12.38 -3.59
CA TRP A 114 5.39 13.74 -3.14
C TRP A 114 5.68 14.68 -4.31
N CYS A 115 6.37 14.16 -5.33
CA CYS A 115 6.68 14.89 -6.56
C CYS A 115 5.42 15.30 -7.31
N GLU A 116 4.46 14.40 -7.43
CA GLU A 116 3.21 14.64 -8.13
C GLU A 116 2.33 15.66 -7.40
N ALA A 117 2.16 15.48 -6.09
CA ALA A 117 1.23 16.28 -5.31
C ALA A 117 1.73 17.73 -5.07
N TYR A 118 3.03 17.92 -4.86
CA TYR A 118 3.57 19.22 -4.47
C TYR A 118 4.40 19.93 -5.54
N LYS A 119 4.67 19.26 -6.68
CA LYS A 119 5.45 19.82 -7.80
C LYS A 119 6.79 20.44 -7.35
N ASP A 120 7.37 19.90 -6.29
CA ASP A 120 8.61 20.39 -5.69
C ASP A 120 9.80 19.65 -6.34
N PRO A 121 10.60 20.32 -7.20
CA PRO A 121 11.71 19.69 -7.88
C PRO A 121 12.80 19.18 -6.92
N GLY A 122 12.93 19.82 -5.74
CA GLY A 122 13.89 19.44 -4.71
C GLY A 122 13.53 18.15 -3.98
N ALA A 123 12.26 17.74 -4.03
CA ALA A 123 11.78 16.49 -3.46
C ALA A 123 11.98 15.27 -4.40
N CYS A 124 12.29 15.52 -5.67
CA CYS A 124 12.39 14.50 -6.73
C CYS A 124 13.82 14.05 -7.04
N GLY A 125 14.82 14.66 -6.41
CA GLY A 125 16.22 14.28 -6.54
C GLY A 125 16.58 13.03 -5.72
N ALA A 126 17.36 12.14 -6.31
CA ALA A 126 18.04 11.04 -5.61
C ALA A 126 19.03 11.59 -4.57
#